data_AF-A0AAJ0DJZ4-F1
#
_entry.id   AF-A0AAJ0DJZ4-F1
#
_cell.length_a   1.000
_cell.length_b   1.000
_cell.length_c   1.000
_cell.angle_alpha   90.00
_cell.angle_beta   90.00
_cell.angle_gamma   90.00
#
_symmetry.space_group_name_H-M   'P 1'
#
loop_
_entity.id
_entity.type
_entity.pdbx_description
1 polymer ?
#
loop_
_entity_poly.entity_id
_entity_poly.type
_entity_poly.pdbx_seq_one_letter_code
_entity_poly.pdbx_strand_id
1 'polypeptide(L)'
;MPRTNLEAWKARLPADVWNHLARARGAHINSMEVFPLFAAAMVAGNVAQLPAKDLNSVALSFFAARTLYMGLYMSIKSDTLAYARTGAYAWSIVIPIMCLWRAGQRIGQD
;
A
#
# COMPACT_ATOMS: atom_id res chain seq x y z
N MET A 1 8.41 23.66 -3.30
CA MET A 1 9.17 22.40 -3.53
C MET A 1 8.36 21.53 -4.49
N PRO A 2 8.98 20.71 -5.37
CA PRO A 2 8.24 19.90 -6.36
C PRO A 2 7.07 19.10 -5.77
N ARG A 3 7.21 18.65 -4.52
CA ARG A 3 6.20 17.89 -3.77
C ARG A 3 4.96 18.67 -3.35
N THR A 4 5.01 20.00 -3.31
CA THR A 4 3.90 20.88 -2.88
C THR A 4 3.28 21.66 -4.04
N ASN A 5 3.78 21.46 -5.26
CA ASN A 5 3.34 22.22 -6.42
C ASN A 5 1.84 22.12 -6.67
N LEU A 6 1.22 20.96 -6.40
CA LEU A 6 -0.21 20.76 -6.60
C LEU A 6 -1.00 21.89 -5.91
N GLU A 7 -0.77 22.19 -4.63
CA GLU A 7 -1.49 23.26 -3.89
C GLU A 7 -1.47 24.63 -4.59
N ALA A 8 -0.36 24.98 -5.24
CA ALA A 8 -0.22 26.25 -5.94
C ALA A 8 -1.13 26.37 -7.18
N TRP A 9 -1.63 25.24 -7.71
CA TRP A 9 -2.47 25.20 -8.91
C TRP A 9 -3.97 25.08 -8.61
N LYS A 10 -4.38 25.04 -7.32
CA LYS A 10 -5.80 24.86 -6.93
C LYS A 10 -6.74 25.88 -7.56
N ALA A 11 -6.34 27.15 -7.60
CA ALA A 11 -7.13 28.22 -8.18
C ALA A 11 -7.05 28.29 -9.71
N ARG A 12 -6.17 27.51 -10.34
CA ARG A 12 -5.87 27.57 -11.78
C ARG A 12 -6.41 26.36 -12.55
N LEU A 13 -6.71 25.26 -11.86
CA LEU A 13 -7.17 24.02 -12.48
C LEU A 13 -8.70 23.91 -12.42
N PRO A 14 -9.33 23.32 -13.45
CA PRO A 14 -10.71 22.83 -13.35
C PRO A 14 -10.89 21.93 -12.12
N ALA A 15 -12.04 22.04 -11.46
CA ALA A 15 -12.29 21.38 -10.18
C ALA A 15 -12.20 19.85 -10.27
N ASP A 16 -12.61 19.26 -11.39
CA ASP A 16 -12.52 17.83 -11.67
C ASP A 16 -11.06 17.36 -11.81
N VAL A 17 -10.24 18.11 -12.55
CA VAL A 17 -8.79 17.87 -12.71
C VAL A 17 -8.09 17.99 -11.36
N TRP A 18 -8.38 19.05 -10.61
CA TRP A 18 -7.88 19.26 -9.25
C TRP A 18 -8.16 18.05 -8.36
N ASN A 19 -9.43 17.63 -8.30
CA ASN A 19 -9.87 16.54 -7.45
C ASN A 19 -9.24 15.21 -7.85
N HIS A 20 -9.04 14.96 -9.15
CA HIS A 20 -8.35 13.77 -9.64
C HIS A 20 -6.89 13.73 -9.18
N LEU A 21 -6.16 14.84 -9.37
CA LEU A 21 -4.75 14.95 -8.97
C LEU A 21 -4.58 14.88 -7.44
N ALA A 22 -5.49 15.50 -6.69
CA ALA A 22 -5.49 15.43 -5.23
C ALA A 22 -5.67 13.99 -4.73
N ARG A 23 -6.59 13.22 -5.33
CA ARG A 23 -6.76 11.79 -5.02
C ARG A 23 -5.52 10.97 -5.39
N ALA A 24 -4.92 11.21 -6.56
CA ALA A 24 -3.71 10.52 -6.98
C ALA A 24 -2.55 10.77 -6.02
N ARG A 25 -2.38 12.01 -5.57
CA ARG A 25 -1.36 12.38 -4.57
C ARG A 25 -1.63 11.73 -3.22
N GLY A 26 -2.89 11.71 -2.76
CA GLY A 26 -3.28 11.01 -1.55
C GLY A 26 -2.97 9.52 -1.60
N ALA A 27 -3.31 8.86 -2.71
CA ALA A 27 -3.01 7.45 -2.93
C ALA A 27 -1.49 7.17 -2.96
N HIS A 28 -0.70 8.05 -3.58
CA HIS A 28 0.77 7.95 -3.59
C HIS A 28 1.37 8.05 -2.19
N ILE A 29 0.98 9.07 -1.42
CA ILE A 29 1.47 9.27 -0.04
C ILE A 29 1.11 8.05 0.82
N ASN A 30 -0.13 7.56 0.74
CA ASN A 30 -0.54 6.36 1.45
C ASN A 30 0.32 5.13 1.09
N SER A 31 0.66 4.96 -0.19
CA SER A 31 1.56 3.88 -0.60
C SER A 31 2.97 4.04 -0.03
N MET A 32 3.47 5.27 0.13
CA MET A 32 4.76 5.55 0.77
C MET A 32 4.74 5.28 2.28
N GLU A 33 3.59 5.42 2.95
CA GLU A 33 3.45 5.09 4.37
C GLU A 33 3.44 3.58 4.63
N VAL A 34 2.88 2.79 3.71
CA VAL A 34 2.77 1.33 3.85
C VAL A 34 4.02 0.60 3.35
N PHE A 35 4.72 1.15 2.35
CA PHE A 35 5.89 0.50 1.74
C PHE A 35 6.99 0.09 2.72
N PRO A 36 7.39 0.92 3.72
CA PRO A 36 8.43 0.52 4.69
C PRO A 36 8.10 -0.76 5.46
N LEU A 37 6.83 -0.98 5.80
CA LEU A 37 6.39 -2.21 6.48
C LEU A 37 6.58 -3.45 5.58
N PHE A 38 6.24 -3.32 4.30
CA PHE A 38 6.48 -4.37 3.31
C PHE A 38 7.97 -4.64 3.11
N ALA A 39 8.79 -3.59 2.94
CA ALA A 39 10.22 -3.72 2.77
C ALA A 39 10.87 -4.42 3.97
N ALA A 40 10.50 -4.01 5.20
CA ALA A 40 10.96 -4.65 6.43
C ALA A 40 10.58 -6.14 6.49
N ALA A 41 9.34 -6.48 6.12
CA ALA A 41 8.89 -7.87 6.07
C ALA A 41 9.69 -8.73 5.09
N MET A 42 10.00 -8.20 3.90
CA MET A 42 10.80 -8.90 2.90
C MET A 42 12.25 -9.09 3.36
N VAL A 43 12.86 -8.07 3.97
CA VAL A 43 14.22 -8.17 4.53
C VAL A 43 14.25 -9.20 5.66
N ALA A 44 13.35 -9.09 6.64
CA ALA A 44 13.26 -10.03 7.75
C ALA A 44 13.02 -11.47 7.29
N GLY A 45 12.14 -11.67 6.30
CA GLY A 45 11.88 -12.98 5.71
C GLY A 45 13.09 -13.59 5.01
N ASN A 46 13.90 -12.78 4.31
CA ASN A 46 15.15 -13.25 3.72
C ASN A 46 16.20 -13.59 4.79
N VAL A 47 16.34 -12.76 5.83
CA VAL A 47 17.24 -13.02 6.97
C VAL A 47 16.86 -14.30 7.71
N ALA A 48 15.57 -14.53 7.92
CA ALA A 48 15.04 -15.76 8.52
C ALA A 48 15.06 -16.98 7.58
N GLN A 49 15.58 -16.83 6.35
CA GLN A 49 15.64 -17.88 5.33
C GLN A 49 14.27 -18.54 5.06
N LEU A 50 13.19 -17.75 5.04
CA LEU A 50 11.88 -18.25 4.63
C LEU A 50 11.95 -18.76 3.17
N PRO A 51 11.17 -19.79 2.80
CA PRO A 51 11.17 -20.31 1.44
C PRO A 51 10.87 -19.20 0.42
N ALA A 52 11.65 -19.14 -0.66
CA ALA A 52 11.49 -18.12 -1.70
C ALA A 52 10.07 -18.11 -2.31
N LYS A 53 9.44 -19.29 -2.44
CA LYS A 53 8.04 -19.42 -2.89
C LYS A 53 7.06 -18.65 -1.99
N ASP A 54 7.30 -18.66 -0.67
CA ASP A 54 6.44 -17.98 0.29
C ASP A 54 6.64 -16.46 0.21
N LEU A 55 7.89 -16.01 0.15
CA LEU A 55 8.21 -14.59 -0.02
C LEU A 55 7.67 -14.03 -1.34
N ASN A 56 7.75 -14.80 -2.44
CA ASN A 56 7.17 -14.42 -3.72
C ASN A 56 5.64 -14.33 -3.65
N SER A 57 4.99 -15.24 -2.93
CA SER A 57 3.55 -15.22 -2.71
C SER A 57 3.12 -14.01 -1.88
N VAL A 58 3.89 -13.65 -0.84
CA VAL A 58 3.70 -12.43 -0.03
C VAL A 58 3.84 -11.19 -0.90
N ALA A 59 4.90 -11.08 -1.71
CA ALA A 59 5.12 -9.96 -2.61
C ALA A 59 3.99 -9.80 -3.63
N LEU A 60 3.59 -10.88 -4.29
CA LEU A 60 2.49 -10.87 -5.26
C LEU A 60 1.18 -10.43 -4.62
N SER A 61 0.85 -11.00 -3.45
CA SER A 61 -0.38 -10.66 -2.72
C SER A 61 -0.39 -9.19 -2.29
N PHE A 62 0.76 -8.68 -1.81
CA PHE A 62 0.89 -7.28 -1.43
C PHE A 62 0.68 -6.36 -2.63
N PHE A 63 1.37 -6.59 -3.76
CA PHE A 63 1.21 -5.77 -4.95
C PHE A 63 -0.21 -5.84 -5.53
N ALA A 64 -0.85 -7.01 -5.53
CA ALA A 64 -2.24 -7.16 -5.95
C ALA A 64 -3.18 -6.33 -5.05
N ALA A 65 -3.03 -6.42 -3.72
CA ALA A 65 -3.82 -5.64 -2.78
C ALA A 65 -3.59 -4.13 -2.94
N ARG A 66 -2.35 -3.69 -3.19
CA ARG A 66 -2.04 -2.27 -3.44
C ARG A 66 -2.61 -1.76 -4.75
N THR A 67 -2.52 -2.53 -5.84
CA THR A 67 -3.13 -2.17 -7.13
C THR A 67 -4.65 -2.06 -6.99
N LEU A 68 -5.28 -3.00 -6.30
CA LEU A 68 -6.72 -2.95 -6.03
C LEU A 68 -7.09 -1.72 -5.19
N TYR A 69 -6.38 -1.47 -4.08
CA TYR A 69 -6.58 -0.29 -3.24
C TYR A 69 -6.45 1.01 -4.04
N MET A 70 -5.43 1.14 -4.89
CA MET A 70 -5.21 2.33 -5.72
C MET A 70 -6.34 2.51 -6.75
N GLY A 71 -6.76 1.43 -7.42
CA GLY A 71 -7.88 1.47 -8.37
C GLY A 71 -9.19 1.91 -7.70
N LEU A 72 -9.48 1.36 -6.52
CA LEU A 72 -10.62 1.77 -5.70
C LEU A 72 -10.48 3.25 -5.27
N TYR A 73 -9.34 3.66 -4.73
CA TYR A 73 -9.11 5.03 -4.27
C TYR A 73 -9.35 6.08 -5.38
N MET A 74 -8.95 5.77 -6.60
CA MET A 74 -9.07 6.67 -7.75
C MET A 74 -10.49 6.74 -8.33
N SER A 75 -11.26 5.65 -8.25
CA SER A 75 -12.52 5.47 -8.99
C SER A 75 -13.78 5.74 -8.16
N ILE A 76 -13.70 5.67 -6.83
CA ILE A 76 -14.88 5.65 -5.97
C ILE A 76 -15.43 7.06 -5.70
N LYS A 77 -16.73 7.25 -5.96
CA LYS A 77 -17.53 8.42 -5.52
C LYS A 77 -18.70 8.04 -4.59
N SER A 78 -18.85 6.77 -4.22
CA SER A 78 -20.00 6.22 -3.46
C SER A 78 -19.56 5.66 -2.11
N ASP A 79 -20.39 5.87 -1.08
CA ASP A 79 -20.13 5.47 0.31
C ASP A 79 -19.96 3.95 0.49
N THR A 80 -20.69 3.13 -0.25
CA THR A 80 -20.63 1.66 -0.10
C THR A 80 -19.27 1.10 -0.56
N LEU A 81 -18.68 1.71 -1.58
CA LEU A 81 -17.36 1.35 -2.07
C LEU A 81 -16.22 1.87 -1.16
N ALA A 82 -16.49 2.85 -0.29
CA ALA A 82 -15.51 3.32 0.69
C ALA A 82 -15.12 2.19 1.67
N TYR A 83 -16.05 1.29 2.02
CA TYR A 83 -15.76 0.09 2.81
C TYR A 83 -14.83 -0.88 2.08
N ALA A 84 -15.01 -1.08 0.77
CA ALA A 84 -14.14 -1.93 -0.04
C ALA A 84 -12.69 -1.41 -0.06
N ARG A 85 -12.52 -0.08 -0.15
CA ARG A 85 -11.20 0.56 -0.04
C ARG A 85 -10.55 0.31 1.32
N THR A 86 -11.30 0.43 2.42
CA THR A 86 -10.79 0.15 3.77
C THR A 86 -10.41 -1.32 3.94
N GLY A 87 -11.22 -2.24 3.39
CA GLY A 87 -10.90 -3.67 3.38
C GLY A 87 -9.61 -3.98 2.60
N ALA A 88 -9.46 -3.43 1.40
CA ALA A 88 -8.24 -3.60 0.60
C ALA A 88 -7.00 -3.01 1.30
N TYR A 89 -7.17 -1.88 1.99
CA TYR A 89 -6.11 -1.28 2.81
C TYR A 89 -5.68 -2.21 3.95
N ALA A 90 -6.62 -2.66 4.77
CA ALA A 90 -6.35 -3.55 5.90
C ALA A 90 -5.69 -4.85 5.42
N TRP A 91 -6.19 -5.43 4.33
CA TRP A 91 -5.59 -6.63 3.72
C TRP A 91 -4.13 -6.38 3.31
N SER A 92 -3.82 -5.23 2.69
CA SER A 92 -2.45 -4.89 2.30
C SER A 92 -1.47 -4.75 3.47
N ILE A 93 -1.97 -4.45 4.68
CA ILE A 93 -1.16 -4.35 5.91
C ILE A 93 -0.98 -5.71 6.57
N VAL A 94 -2.02 -6.56 6.58
CA VAL A 94 -1.96 -7.88 7.22
C VAL A 94 -0.89 -8.75 6.56
N ILE A 95 -0.73 -8.70 5.24
CA ILE A 95 0.24 -9.51 4.49
C ILE A 95 1.67 -9.36 5.03
N PRO A 96 2.28 -8.16 5.10
CA PRO A 96 3.63 -8.00 5.62
C PRO A 96 3.74 -8.26 7.14
N ILE A 97 2.69 -7.97 7.93
CA ILE A 97 2.67 -8.31 9.37
C ILE A 97 2.78 -9.82 9.57
N MET A 98 2.01 -10.60 8.82
CA MET A 98 2.07 -12.06 8.91
C MET A 98 3.43 -12.61 8.43
N CYS A 99 4.05 -11.98 7.44
CA CYS A 99 5.41 -12.33 7.02
C CYS A 99 6.44 -12.06 8.13
N LEU A 100 6.35 -10.91 8.81
CA LEU A 100 7.20 -10.59 9.97
C LEU A 100 7.02 -11.60 11.10
N TRP A 101 5.78 -11.96 11.42
CA TRP A 101 5.49 -12.99 12.42
C TRP A 101 6.16 -14.31 12.06
N ARG A 102 5.98 -14.78 10.81
CA ARG A 102 6.56 -16.05 10.34
C ARG A 102 8.09 -16.02 10.36
N ALA A 103 8.71 -14.89 10.02
CA ALA A 103 10.15 -14.71 10.12
C ALA A 103 10.63 -14.82 11.59
N GLY A 104 9.93 -14.17 12.53
CA GLY A 104 10.25 -14.25 13.96
C GLY A 104 10.12 -15.68 14.51
N GLN A 105 9.06 -16.41 14.14
CA GLN A 105 8.90 -17.81 14.53
C GLN A 105 10.03 -18.70 14.01
N ARG A 106 10.47 -18.49 12.77
CA ARG A 106 11.54 -19.29 12.16
C ARG A 106 12.89 -19.06 12.85
N ILE A 107 13.19 -17.83 13.26
CA ILE A 107 14.42 -17.48 13.99
C ILE A 107 14.39 -18.05 15.41
N GLY A 108 13.24 -18.00 16.09
CA GLY A 108 13.12 -18.49 17.48
C GLY A 108 13.15 -20.02 17.64
N GLN A 109 13.25 -20.77 16.53
CA GLN A 109 13.36 -22.23 16.52
C GLN A 109 14.80 -22.72 16.35
N ASP A 110 15.75 -21.82 16.04
CA ASP A 110 17.19 -22.10 15.98
C ASP A 110 17.84 -21.90 17.36
#